data_AF-A0A961I5N4-F1
#
_entry.id   AF-A0A961I5N4-F1
#
_cell.length_a   1.000
_cell.length_b   1.000
_cell.length_c   1.000
_cell.angle_alpha   90.00
_cell.angle_beta   90.00
_cell.angle_gamma   90.00
#
_symmetry.space_group_name_H-M   'P 1'
#
loop_
_entity.id
_entity.type
_entity.pdbx_description
1 polymer ?
#
loop_
_entity_poly.entity_id
_entity_poly.type
_entity_poly.pdbx_seq_one_letter_code
_entity_poly.pdbx_strand_id
1 'polypeptide(L)' 'ICANCHPFYTGQQRVIDTAGRVDRFKKKYKLK' A
#
# COMPACT_ATOMS: atom_id res chain seq x y z
N ILE A 1 13.44 -4.31 -19.53
CA ILE A 1 12.54 -4.47 -18.36
C ILE A 1 11.89 -5.86 -18.49
N CYS A 2 12.17 -6.78 -17.56
CA CYS A 2 11.77 -8.20 -17.68
C CYS A 2 10.45 -8.47 -16.91
N ALA A 3 9.60 -9.37 -17.43
CA ALA A 3 8.35 -9.79 -16.78
C ALA A 3 8.59 -10.36 -15.36
N ASN A 4 9.73 -11.03 -15.14
CA ASN A 4 10.09 -11.56 -13.83
C ASN A 4 10.69 -10.51 -12.87
N CYS A 5 10.97 -9.30 -13.37
CA CYS A 5 11.74 -8.28 -12.64
C CYS A 5 10.91 -7.06 -12.25
N HIS A 6 9.77 -6.82 -12.91
CA HIS A 6 8.91 -5.70 -12.57
C HIS A 6 7.74 -6.21 -11.72
N PRO A 7 7.55 -5.70 -10.48
CA PRO A 7 6.52 -6.13 -9.54
C PRO A 7 5.08 -6.10 -10.08
N PHE A 8 4.87 -5.31 -11.14
CA PHE A 8 3.62 -5.22 -11.88
C PHE A 8 3.23 -6.54 -12.57
N TYR A 9 4.20 -7.32 -13.06
CA TYR A 9 3.97 -8.57 -13.77
C TYR A 9 4.06 -9.80 -12.85
N THR A 10 4.71 -9.68 -11.68
CA THR A 10 4.81 -10.75 -10.67
C THR A 10 3.64 -10.76 -9.68
N GLY A 11 2.58 -9.98 -9.94
CA GLY A 11 1.35 -9.97 -9.15
C GLY A 11 1.46 -9.29 -7.78
N GLN A 12 2.62 -8.73 -7.43
CA GLN A 12 2.84 -8.02 -6.17
C GLN A 12 2.49 -6.54 -6.31
N GLN A 13 1.31 -6.24 -6.87
CA GLN A 13 0.80 -4.89 -6.85
C GLN A 13 0.30 -4.61 -5.44
N ARG A 14 1.12 -3.90 -4.64
CA ARG A 14 0.68 -3.37 -3.35
C ARG A 14 -0.42 -2.36 -3.62
N VAL A 15 -1.68 -2.80 -3.53
CA VAL A 15 -2.84 -1.91 -3.53
C VAL A 15 -2.66 -1.04 -2.29
N ILE A 16 -2.23 0.21 -2.50
CA ILE A 16 -2.12 1.17 -1.41
C ILE A 16 -3.55 1.59 -1.12
N ASP A 17 -4.26 0.78 -0.33
CA ASP A 17 -5.61 1.06 0.08
C ASP A 17 -5.64 2.42 0.79
N THR A 18 -6.48 3.32 0.29
CA THR A 18 -6.71 4.66 0.86
C THR A 18 -7.07 4.57 2.36
N ALA A 19 -7.69 3.46 2.76
CA ALA A 19 -7.96 3.10 4.15
C ALA A 19 -6.70 3.10 5.03
N GLY A 20 -5.55 2.63 4.52
CA GLY A 20 -4.29 2.60 5.27
C GLY A 20 -3.66 3.98 5.50
N ARG A 21 -4.04 5.02 4.74
CA ARG A 21 -3.61 6.40 5.02
C ARG A 21 -4.43 7.02 6.15
N VAL A 22 -5.75 6.83 6.14
CA VAL A 22 -6.65 7.31 7.21
C VAL A 22 -6.38 6.59 8.52
N ASP A 23 -6.15 5.27 8.48
CA ASP A 23 -5.79 4.48 9.66
C ASP A 23 -4.48 4.95 10.29
N ARG A 24 -3.44 5.19 9.48
CA ARG A 24 -2.17 5.79 9.96
C ARG A 24 -2.36 7.17 10.57
N PHE A 25 -3.24 7.99 9.99
CA PHE A 25 -3.57 9.30 10.55
C PHE A 25 -4.26 9.16 11.92
N LYS A 26 -5.33 8.36 12.01
CA LYS A 26 -6.02 8.09 13.28
C LYS A 26 -5.08 7.54 14.36
N LYS A 27 -4.19 6.62 13.98
CA LYS A 27 -3.16 6.05 14.87
C LYS A 27 -2.13 7.09 15.33
N LYS A 28 -1.69 7.99 14.45
CA LYS A 28 -0.73 9.05 14.76
C LYS A 28 -1.31 10.09 15.72
N TYR A 29 -2.59 10.43 15.56
CA TYR A 29 -3.25 11.45 16.35
C TYR A 29 -4.08 10.91 17.52
N LYS A 30 -4.06 9.58 17.77
CA LYS A 30 -4.83 8.89 18.83
C LYS A 30 -6.29 9.36 18.90
N LEU A 31 -6.90 9.62 17.75
CA LEU A 31 -8.30 9.98 17.65
C LEU A 31 -9.10 8.70 17.95
N LYS A 32 -9.56 8.58 19.19
CA LYS A 32 -10.36 7.45 19.69
C LYS A 32 -11.81 7.58 19.25
#